data_AF-A0A814CP46-F1
#
_entry.id   AF-A0A814CP46-F1
#
_cell.length_a   1.000
_cell.length_b   1.000
_cell.length_c   1.000
_cell.angle_alpha   90.00
_cell.angle_beta   90.00
_cell.angle_gamma   90.00
#
_symmetry.space_group_name_H-M   'P 1'
#
loop_
_entity.id
_entity.type
_entity.pdbx_description
1 polymer ?
#
loop_
_entity_poly.entity_id
_entity_poly.type
_entity_poly.pdbx_seq_one_letter_code
_entity_poly.pdbx_strand_id
1 'polypeptide(L)'
;MAGVAKLFDGHILNKSDEEIDLDDEEYEETIIGLYFTASWCGPCQEFTPKLAKFYEQYSEEKNFEIIYIGSDDDEESFDEYYEKMPWLRLDFQQRKKVEELKKKFDIDGIPTLLLLEGESGDVICADATDKIAADPQGKKFPYHEKK
;
A
#
# COMPACT_ATOMS: atom_id res chain seq x y z
N MET A 1 -3.21 17.17 8.74
CA MET A 1 -2.99 16.44 7.48
C MET A 1 -1.96 17.13 6.62
N ALA A 2 -0.71 16.78 6.91
CA ALA A 2 0.43 16.99 6.02
C ALA A 2 0.70 15.67 5.26
N GLY A 3 1.76 15.63 4.44
CA GLY A 3 2.28 14.38 3.86
C GLY A 3 1.28 13.44 3.21
N VAL A 4 1.40 12.16 3.55
CA VAL A 4 0.56 11.08 3.05
C VAL A 4 -0.85 11.09 3.67
N ALA A 5 -1.00 11.55 4.91
CA ALA A 5 -2.26 11.48 5.67
C ALA A 5 -3.40 12.23 4.96
N LYS A 6 -3.08 13.35 4.29
CA LYS A 6 -4.02 14.13 3.45
C LYS A 6 -4.68 13.33 2.33
N LEU A 7 -4.16 12.15 2.01
CA LEU A 7 -4.76 11.26 1.01
C LEU A 7 -6.00 10.56 1.57
N PHE A 8 -6.09 10.31 2.88
CA PHE A 8 -7.03 9.32 3.42
C PHE A 8 -8.12 9.88 4.34
N ASP A 9 -7.96 11.09 4.86
CA ASP A 9 -8.94 11.74 5.74
C ASP A 9 -9.34 10.91 6.99
N GLY A 10 -8.41 10.11 7.55
CA GLY A 10 -8.65 9.34 8.78
C GLY A 10 -9.44 8.04 8.57
N HIS A 11 -9.13 7.28 7.51
CA HIS A 11 -9.84 6.03 7.21
C HIS A 11 -8.92 4.84 6.98
N ILE A 12 -7.76 4.87 7.63
CA ILE A 12 -6.81 3.76 7.61
C ILE A 12 -7.03 2.92 8.84
N LEU A 13 -7.18 1.61 8.65
CA LEU A 13 -7.47 0.65 9.69
C LEU A 13 -6.34 -0.36 9.80
N ASN A 14 -6.01 -0.75 11.03
CA ASN A 14 -5.10 -1.87 11.30
C ASN A 14 -5.82 -3.23 11.22
N LYS A 15 -5.16 -4.30 11.67
CA LYS A 15 -5.73 -5.66 11.69
C LYS A 15 -6.81 -5.86 12.76
N SER A 16 -6.94 -4.94 13.71
CA SER A 16 -7.95 -4.93 14.78
C SER A 16 -9.14 -4.02 14.46
N ASP A 17 -9.21 -3.47 13.24
CA ASP A 17 -10.19 -2.46 12.81
C ASP A 17 -10.13 -1.16 13.62
N GLU A 18 -8.96 -0.85 14.18
CA GLU A 18 -8.70 0.43 14.83
C GLU A 18 -8.16 1.43 13.81
N GLU A 19 -8.65 2.66 13.88
CA GLU A 19 -8.19 3.76 13.04
C GLU A 19 -6.75 4.15 13.40
N ILE A 20 -5.92 4.27 12.37
CA ILE A 20 -4.53 4.69 12.48
C ILE A 20 -4.39 6.11 11.92
N ASP A 21 -3.81 6.99 12.72
CA ASP A 21 -3.48 8.34 12.31
C ASP A 21 -2.12 8.36 11.60
N LEU A 22 -2.13 8.60 10.29
CA LEU A 22 -0.90 8.72 9.50
C LEU A 22 -0.24 10.10 9.61
N ASP A 23 -0.83 11.05 10.34
CA ASP A 23 -0.17 12.31 10.71
C ASP A 23 0.80 12.12 11.91
N ASP A 24 0.80 10.96 12.57
CA ASP A 24 1.75 10.68 13.67
C ASP A 24 3.22 10.75 13.19
N GLU A 25 4.11 11.29 14.03
CA GLU A 25 5.55 11.49 13.72
C GLU A 25 6.25 10.20 13.25
N GLU A 26 5.77 9.03 13.70
CA GLU A 26 6.26 7.72 13.25
C GLU A 26 6.16 7.53 11.73
N TYR A 27 5.14 8.13 11.10
CA TYR A 27 4.90 7.98 9.66
C TYR A 27 5.58 9.07 8.82
N GLU A 28 6.18 10.09 9.40
CA GLU A 28 6.88 11.15 8.65
C GLU A 28 8.09 10.60 7.89
N GLU A 29 8.94 9.83 8.56
CA GLU A 29 10.14 9.21 7.97
C GLU A 29 9.87 7.81 7.37
N THR A 30 8.62 7.36 7.38
CA THR A 30 8.21 6.04 6.90
C THR A 30 7.85 6.08 5.42
N ILE A 31 8.33 5.09 4.67
CA ILE A 31 7.93 4.90 3.27
C ILE A 31 6.55 4.25 3.25
N ILE A 32 5.62 4.79 2.48
CA ILE A 32 4.24 4.32 2.43
C ILE A 32 3.97 3.68 1.08
N GLY A 33 3.66 2.38 1.10
CA GLY A 33 3.29 1.59 -0.06
C GLY A 33 1.78 1.54 -0.24
N LEU A 34 1.23 2.17 -1.28
CA LEU A 34 -0.17 2.00 -1.65
C LEU A 34 -0.29 0.78 -2.56
N TYR A 35 -0.90 -0.28 -2.03
CA TYR A 35 -1.05 -1.54 -2.75
C TYR A 35 -2.45 -1.68 -3.35
N PHE A 36 -2.54 -1.38 -4.65
CA PHE A 36 -3.76 -1.51 -5.43
C PHE A 36 -3.93 -2.95 -5.90
N THR A 37 -4.98 -3.61 -5.42
CA THR A 37 -5.19 -5.04 -5.68
C THR A 37 -6.67 -5.43 -5.52
N ALA A 38 -7.00 -6.68 -5.81
CA ALA A 38 -8.33 -7.23 -5.60
C ALA A 38 -8.28 -8.76 -5.46
N SER A 39 -9.24 -9.34 -4.74
CA SER A 39 -9.33 -10.79 -4.53
C SER A 39 -9.57 -11.55 -5.83
N TRP A 40 -10.35 -11.01 -6.76
CA TRP A 40 -10.69 -11.66 -8.04
C TRP A 40 -9.56 -11.61 -9.09
N CYS A 41 -8.49 -10.87 -8.82
CA CYS A 41 -7.38 -10.67 -9.74
C CYS A 41 -6.33 -11.80 -9.60
N GLY A 42 -6.18 -12.63 -10.64
CA GLY A 42 -5.24 -13.75 -10.65
C GLY A 42 -3.78 -13.36 -10.36
N PRO A 43 -3.17 -12.42 -11.12
CA PRO A 43 -1.80 -11.96 -10.86
C PRO A 43 -1.62 -11.36 -9.45
N CYS A 44 -2.66 -10.72 -8.92
CA CYS A 44 -2.66 -10.17 -7.57
C CYS A 44 -2.54 -11.26 -6.51
N GLN A 45 -3.29 -12.36 -6.64
CA GLN A 45 -3.18 -13.51 -5.75
C GLN A 45 -1.77 -14.14 -5.75
N GLU A 46 -1.05 -14.06 -6.87
CA GLU A 46 0.34 -14.54 -6.96
C GLU A 46 1.37 -13.57 -6.35
N PHE A 47 1.10 -12.26 -6.41
CA PHE A 47 2.02 -11.23 -5.91
C PHE A 47 1.87 -10.98 -4.41
N THR A 48 0.64 -10.90 -3.88
CA THR A 48 0.35 -10.67 -2.45
C THR A 48 1.19 -11.53 -1.49
N PRO A 49 1.31 -12.86 -1.64
CA PRO A 49 2.15 -13.65 -0.73
C PRO A 49 3.65 -13.33 -0.83
N LYS A 50 4.14 -12.90 -2.00
CA LYS A 50 5.54 -12.46 -2.16
C LYS A 50 5.76 -11.13 -1.46
N LEU A 51 4.81 -10.21 -1.59
CA LEU A 51 4.85 -8.91 -0.92
C LEU A 51 4.72 -9.06 0.61
N ALA A 52 3.81 -9.90 1.10
CA ALA A 52 3.67 -10.22 2.53
C ALA A 52 4.98 -10.74 3.12
N LYS A 53 5.63 -11.69 2.43
CA LYS A 53 6.94 -12.21 2.85
C LYS A 53 8.02 -11.12 2.85
N PHE A 54 8.04 -10.24 1.85
CA PHE A 54 8.98 -9.12 1.82
C PHE A 54 8.74 -8.16 2.98
N TYR A 55 7.48 -7.84 3.26
CA TYR A 55 7.08 -6.99 4.37
C TYR A 55 7.53 -7.56 5.71
N GLU A 56 7.16 -8.81 6.02
CA GLU A 56 7.55 -9.48 7.27
C GLU A 56 9.07 -9.54 7.49
N GLN A 57 9.85 -9.56 6.41
CA GLN A 57 11.31 -9.64 6.49
C GLN A 57 11.99 -8.28 6.61
N TYR A 58 11.38 -7.20 6.10
CA TYR A 58 12.10 -5.96 5.84
C TYR A 58 11.38 -4.68 6.28
N SER A 59 10.11 -4.72 6.71
CA SER A 59 9.35 -3.52 7.08
C SER A 59 10.03 -2.71 8.18
N GLU A 60 10.45 -3.37 9.26
CA GLU A 60 11.18 -2.74 10.37
C GLU A 60 12.55 -2.22 9.93
N GLU A 61 13.35 -3.02 9.21
CA GLU A 61 14.71 -2.64 8.77
C GLU A 61 14.68 -1.46 7.80
N LYS A 62 13.69 -1.42 6.91
CA LYS A 62 13.59 -0.45 5.81
C LYS A 62 12.59 0.67 6.09
N ASN A 63 12.02 0.70 7.28
CA ASN A 63 11.04 1.68 7.75
C ASN A 63 9.94 1.95 6.72
N PHE A 64 9.14 0.92 6.39
CA PHE A 64 8.02 1.09 5.48
C PHE A 64 6.75 0.38 5.95
N GLU A 65 5.62 0.98 5.60
CA GLU A 65 4.27 0.44 5.83
C GLU A 65 3.52 0.31 4.51
N ILE A 66 2.60 -0.65 4.41
CA ILE A 66 1.73 -0.86 3.27
C ILE A 66 0.28 -0.57 3.65
N ILE A 67 -0.43 0.11 2.75
CA ILE A 67 -1.87 0.34 2.85
C ILE A 67 -2.54 -0.41 1.70
N TYR A 68 -3.38 -1.37 2.05
CA TYR A 68 -4.21 -2.09 1.11
C TYR A 68 -5.30 -1.17 0.53
N ILE A 69 -5.27 -0.97 -0.80
CA ILE A 69 -6.26 -0.22 -1.57
C ILE A 69 -7.04 -1.21 -2.46
N GLY A 70 -8.10 -1.79 -1.89
CA GLY A 70 -8.87 -2.85 -2.56
C GLY A 70 -9.89 -2.38 -3.58
N SER A 71 -10.03 -3.17 -4.65
CA SER A 71 -11.02 -2.96 -5.72
C SER A 71 -12.07 -4.08 -5.77
N ASP A 72 -12.23 -4.86 -4.70
CA ASP A 72 -13.28 -5.88 -4.56
C ASP A 72 -14.68 -5.27 -4.55
N ASP A 73 -15.67 -5.96 -5.11
CA ASP A 73 -17.03 -5.41 -5.24
C ASP A 73 -17.87 -5.54 -3.94
N ASP A 74 -17.48 -6.45 -3.04
CA ASP A 74 -18.13 -6.73 -1.78
C ASP A 74 -17.13 -6.80 -0.61
N GLU A 75 -17.64 -6.50 0.59
CA GLU A 75 -16.85 -6.40 1.81
C GLU A 75 -16.34 -7.76 2.29
N GLU A 76 -17.12 -8.83 2.09
CA GLU A 76 -16.76 -10.21 2.46
C GLU A 76 -15.50 -10.65 1.70
N SER A 77 -15.48 -10.53 0.37
CA SER A 77 -14.31 -10.88 -0.45
C SER A 77 -13.10 -10.01 -0.14
N PHE A 78 -13.33 -8.72 0.16
CA PHE A 78 -12.28 -7.79 0.56
C PHE A 78 -11.63 -8.21 1.89
N ASP A 79 -12.44 -8.54 2.89
CA ASP A 79 -12.01 -8.96 4.22
C ASP A 79 -11.27 -10.30 4.19
N GLU A 80 -11.84 -11.30 3.51
CA GLU A 80 -11.21 -12.61 3.32
C GLU A 80 -9.83 -12.50 2.64
N TYR A 81 -9.71 -11.59 1.67
CA TYR A 81 -8.43 -11.38 0.99
C TYR A 81 -7.42 -10.65 1.88
N TYR A 82 -7.90 -9.68 2.67
CA TYR A 82 -7.08 -8.94 3.63
C TYR A 82 -6.52 -9.83 4.74
N GLU A 83 -7.15 -10.97 5.08
CA GLU A 83 -6.60 -11.95 6.04
C GLU A 83 -5.16 -12.39 5.68
N LYS A 84 -4.82 -12.39 4.38
CA LYS A 84 -3.49 -12.79 3.86
C LYS A 84 -2.44 -11.68 3.95
N MET A 85 -2.82 -10.50 4.43
CA MET A 85 -2.00 -9.29 4.42
C MET A 85 -1.65 -8.85 5.85
N PRO A 86 -0.36 -8.70 6.19
CA PRO A 86 0.09 -8.34 7.55
C PRO A 86 0.19 -6.83 7.82
N TRP A 87 -0.42 -5.98 6.97
CA TRP A 87 -0.28 -4.52 6.97
C TRP A 87 -1.65 -3.82 7.09
N LEU A 88 -1.68 -2.48 6.94
CA LEU A 88 -2.89 -1.64 7.10
C LEU A 88 -3.83 -1.71 5.88
N ARG A 89 -5.06 -1.22 6.03
CA ARG A 89 -6.02 -1.09 4.93
C ARG A 89 -6.73 0.26 4.92
N LEU A 90 -7.14 0.68 3.73
CA LEU A 90 -8.20 1.68 3.61
C LEU A 90 -9.54 1.01 3.92
N ASP A 91 -10.38 1.67 4.72
CA ASP A 91 -11.75 1.22 5.01
C ASP A 91 -12.51 0.92 3.68
N PHE A 92 -13.12 -0.25 3.60
CA PHE A 92 -13.87 -0.73 2.44
C PHE A 92 -14.94 0.28 1.98
N GLN A 93 -15.54 1.02 2.90
CA GLN A 93 -16.58 2.00 2.61
C GLN A 93 -16.05 3.20 1.78
N GLN A 94 -14.74 3.41 1.74
CA GLN A 94 -14.08 4.52 1.05
C GLN A 94 -13.88 4.28 -0.46
N ARG A 95 -14.91 3.73 -1.13
CA ARG A 95 -14.89 3.40 -2.57
C ARG A 95 -14.54 4.60 -3.46
N LYS A 96 -15.06 5.78 -3.13
CA LYS A 96 -14.73 7.02 -3.87
C LYS A 96 -13.26 7.35 -3.75
N LYS A 97 -12.66 7.12 -2.58
CA LYS A 97 -11.26 7.41 -2.34
C LYS A 97 -10.34 6.50 -3.13
N VAL A 98 -10.68 5.21 -3.25
CA VAL A 98 -9.97 4.26 -4.13
C VAL A 98 -9.87 4.83 -5.56
N GLU A 99 -10.98 5.29 -6.12
CA GLU A 99 -11.03 5.85 -7.48
C GLU A 99 -10.29 7.19 -7.61
N GLU A 100 -10.36 8.05 -6.59
CA GLU A 100 -9.57 9.29 -6.52
C GLU A 100 -8.07 9.01 -6.51
N LEU A 101 -7.62 8.02 -5.73
CA LEU A 101 -6.22 7.63 -5.65
C LEU A 101 -5.72 7.03 -6.96
N LYS A 102 -6.48 6.11 -7.56
CA LYS A 102 -6.14 5.56 -8.89
C LYS A 102 -5.97 6.66 -9.92
N LYS A 103 -6.93 7.58 -10.00
CA LYS A 103 -6.86 8.71 -10.94
C LYS A 103 -5.72 9.66 -10.64
N LYS A 104 -5.44 9.94 -9.36
CA LYS A 104 -4.37 10.85 -8.93
C LYS A 104 -2.99 10.34 -9.32
N PHE A 105 -2.77 9.04 -9.22
CA PHE A 105 -1.47 8.40 -9.46
C PHE A 105 -1.40 7.62 -10.78
N ASP A 106 -2.38 7.81 -11.67
CA ASP A 106 -2.44 7.19 -12.99
C ASP A 106 -2.34 5.64 -12.95
N ILE A 107 -3.07 5.03 -12.02
CA ILE A 107 -3.09 3.58 -11.81
C ILE A 107 -4.09 2.92 -12.77
N ASP A 108 -3.57 2.40 -13.87
CA ASP A 108 -4.36 1.75 -14.93
C ASP A 108 -4.56 0.23 -14.73
N GLY A 109 -3.83 -0.39 -13.79
CA GLY A 109 -3.83 -1.84 -13.62
C GLY A 109 -3.59 -2.28 -12.18
N ILE A 110 -3.89 -3.56 -11.92
CA ILE A 110 -3.56 -4.25 -10.68
C ILE A 110 -2.88 -5.60 -11.00
N PRO A 111 -1.94 -6.07 -10.17
CA PRO A 111 -1.44 -5.44 -8.94
C PRO A 111 -0.48 -4.27 -9.24
N THR A 112 -0.61 -3.18 -8.49
CA THR A 112 0.36 -2.07 -8.49
C THR A 112 0.73 -1.69 -7.06
N LEU A 113 2.03 -1.60 -6.77
CA LEU A 113 2.57 -1.12 -5.51
C LEU A 113 3.26 0.24 -5.73
N LEU A 114 2.57 1.31 -5.37
CA LEU A 114 3.09 2.68 -5.45
C LEU A 114 3.81 3.03 -4.14
N LEU A 115 5.07 3.49 -4.21
CA LEU A 115 5.83 3.90 -3.03
C LEU A 115 5.87 5.43 -2.92
N LEU A 116 5.50 5.93 -1.75
CA LEU A 116 5.46 7.35 -1.40
C LEU A 116 6.38 7.64 -0.21
N GLU A 117 6.88 8.87 -0.14
CA GLU A 117 7.52 9.40 1.06
C GLU A 117 6.44 9.87 2.06
N GLY A 118 6.54 9.49 3.32
CA GLY A 118 5.53 9.77 4.35
C GLY A 118 5.29 11.27 4.59
N GLU A 119 6.37 12.02 4.86
CA GLU A 119 6.34 13.46 5.18
C GLU A 119 5.77 14.33 4.05
N SER A 120 6.18 14.09 2.80
CA SER A 120 5.79 14.91 1.65
C SER A 120 4.56 14.37 0.92
N GLY A 121 4.39 13.04 0.92
CA GLY A 121 3.48 12.33 0.03
C GLY A 121 3.96 12.28 -1.42
N ASP A 122 5.24 12.56 -1.68
CA ASP A 122 5.82 12.53 -3.02
C ASP A 122 6.06 11.09 -3.49
N VAL A 123 5.96 10.88 -4.80
CA VAL A 123 6.19 9.57 -5.42
C VAL A 123 7.69 9.25 -5.42
N ILE A 124 8.05 8.15 -4.76
CA ILE A 124 9.40 7.58 -4.81
C ILE A 124 9.53 6.64 -6.02
N CYS A 125 8.51 5.80 -6.22
CA CYS A 125 8.47 4.78 -7.25
C CYS A 125 7.02 4.51 -7.64
N ALA A 126 6.66 4.76 -8.91
CA ALA A 126 5.28 4.67 -9.38
C ALA A 126 4.72 3.24 -9.38
N ASP A 127 5.58 2.25 -9.68
CA ASP A 127 5.25 0.83 -9.58
C ASP A 127 6.47 0.01 -9.15
N ALA A 128 6.35 -0.62 -7.98
CA ALA A 128 7.36 -1.47 -7.36
C ALA A 128 7.08 -2.97 -7.49
N THR A 129 5.96 -3.39 -8.10
CA THR A 129 5.53 -4.79 -8.18
C THR A 129 6.62 -5.70 -8.76
N ASP A 130 7.09 -5.37 -9.97
CA ASP A 130 8.16 -6.13 -10.63
C ASP A 130 9.52 -5.95 -9.95
N LYS A 131 9.74 -4.79 -9.31
CA LYS A 131 11.00 -4.47 -8.65
C LYS A 131 11.20 -5.33 -7.39
N ILE A 132 10.14 -5.50 -6.59
CA ILE A 132 10.13 -6.41 -5.44
C ILE A 132 10.34 -7.87 -5.88
N ALA A 133 9.69 -8.30 -6.97
CA ALA A 133 9.89 -9.64 -7.50
C ALA A 133 11.33 -9.89 -7.98
N ALA A 134 11.98 -8.88 -8.57
CA ALA A 134 13.36 -8.95 -9.06
C ALA A 134 14.43 -8.73 -7.97
N ASP A 135 14.07 -8.10 -6.85
CA ASP A 135 14.95 -7.81 -5.72
C ASP A 135 14.33 -8.32 -4.40
N PRO A 136 14.24 -9.66 -4.22
CA PRO A 136 13.60 -10.25 -3.04
C PRO A 136 14.35 -9.97 -1.73
N GLN A 137 15.56 -9.38 -1.79
CA GLN A 137 16.34 -8.96 -0.63
C GLN A 137 16.23 -7.45 -0.36
N GLY A 138 15.53 -6.71 -1.23
CA GLY A 138 15.30 -5.27 -1.10
C GLY A 138 16.59 -4.45 -1.05
N LYS A 139 17.64 -4.87 -1.77
CA LYS A 139 18.93 -4.16 -1.83
C LYS A 139 18.84 -2.79 -2.49
N LYS A 140 17.84 -2.59 -3.35
CA LYS A 140 17.61 -1.36 -4.11
C LYS A 140 16.33 -0.65 -3.67
N PHE A 141 15.58 -1.21 -2.72
CA PHE A 141 14.42 -0.56 -2.13
C PHE A 141 14.84 0.80 -1.51
N PRO A 142 14.07 1.89 -1.66
CA PRO A 142 12.70 1.99 -2.22
C PRO A 142 12.64 2.27 -3.74
N TYR A 143 13.71 1.97 -4.47
CA TYR A 143 13.75 2.06 -5.93
C TYR A 143 13.50 3.46 -6.51
N HIS A 144 14.09 4.50 -5.89
CA HIS A 144 14.02 5.87 -6.38
C HIS A 144 14.14 5.94 -7.90
N GLU A 145 13.12 6.49 -8.54
CA GLU A 145 13.17 6.73 -9.97
C GLU A 145 14.26 7.77 -10.26
N LYS A 146 15.13 7.44 -11.22
CA LYS A 146 16.16 8.38 -11.66
C LYS A 146 15.45 9.55 -12.35
N LYS A 147 15.49 10.72 -11.72
CA LYS A 147 15.15 12.00 -12.37
C LYS A 147 16.03 12.24 -13.59
#